data_AF-A0AAP6ETX8-F1
#
_entry.id   AF-A0AAP6ETX8-F1
#
_cell.length_a   1.000
_cell.length_b   1.000
_cell.length_c   1.000
_cell.angle_alpha   90.00
_cell.angle_beta   90.00
_cell.angle_gamma   90.00
#
_symmetry.space_group_name_H-M   'P 1'
#
loop_
_entity.id
_entity.type
_entity.pdbx_description
1 polymer ?
#
loop_
_entity_poly.entity_id
_entity_poly.type
_entity_poly.pdbx_seq_one_letter_code
_entity_poly.pdbx_strand_id
1 'polypeptide(L)'
;MYKNSHCPCTSKFRNHDYGCNRVDKFLESHNCKRIGEYKDMKHPIKIFSEKCKHTFLRTPDILLNQKAGAKCPICRKKPARFQISNFMKEEIKWRKSKGFTQKDVGDLIHCCDHLISDFENGHKRPSKKQIAEIKNYMEALTIGDDDVIREAVDDKQ
;
A
#
# COMPACT_ATOMS: atom_id res chain seq x y z
N MET A 1 -7.87 50.21 -8.35
CA MET A 1 -7.47 48.96 -9.05
C MET A 1 -6.24 48.38 -8.37
N TYR A 2 -6.39 47.30 -7.61
CA TYR A 2 -5.24 46.66 -6.95
C TYR A 2 -4.42 45.88 -7.99
N LYS A 3 -3.22 46.38 -8.32
CA LYS A 3 -2.34 45.83 -9.36
C LYS A 3 -1.67 44.49 -9.00
N ASN A 4 -1.90 43.95 -7.81
CA ASN A 4 -1.34 42.66 -7.39
C ASN A 4 -2.40 41.86 -6.62
N SER A 5 -2.83 40.73 -7.18
CA SER A 5 -3.77 39.77 -6.57
C SER A 5 -3.16 38.92 -5.46
N HIS A 6 -1.90 39.17 -5.08
CA HIS A 6 -1.18 38.35 -4.10
C HIS A 6 -0.61 39.17 -2.94
N CYS A 7 -0.76 38.62 -1.73
CA CYS A 7 -0.28 39.21 -0.48
C CYS A 7 1.24 39.48 -0.52
N PRO A 8 1.73 40.66 -0.10
CA PRO A 8 3.17 40.98 -0.01
C PRO A 8 3.97 39.98 0.84
N CYS A 9 3.29 39.29 1.77
CA CYS A 9 3.83 38.20 2.56
C CYS A 9 4.31 37.00 1.73
N THR A 10 3.87 36.87 0.47
CA THR A 10 4.21 35.75 -0.42
C THR A 10 5.55 35.92 -1.16
N SER A 11 6.19 37.09 -1.07
CA SER A 11 7.49 37.37 -1.70
C SER A 11 8.61 36.42 -1.25
N LYS A 12 8.55 35.99 0.02
CA LYS A 12 9.51 35.07 0.64
C LYS A 12 9.56 33.70 -0.06
N PHE A 13 8.43 33.26 -0.61
CA PHE A 13 8.30 31.99 -1.33
C PHE A 13 8.77 32.08 -2.79
N ARG A 14 9.10 33.29 -3.29
CA ARG A 14 9.71 33.49 -4.61
C ARG A 14 11.23 33.40 -4.59
N ASN A 15 11.84 33.39 -3.40
CA ASN A 15 13.28 33.20 -3.27
C ASN A 15 13.59 31.71 -3.44
N HIS A 16 14.31 31.36 -4.52
CA HIS A 16 14.77 30.00 -4.82
C HIS A 16 15.56 29.40 -3.64
N ASP A 17 16.38 30.22 -2.98
CA ASP A 17 17.19 29.82 -1.82
C ASP A 17 16.31 29.43 -0.62
N TYR A 18 15.11 30.00 -0.49
CA TYR A 18 14.21 29.67 0.62
C TYR A 18 13.76 28.20 0.55
N GLY A 19 13.41 27.71 -0.65
CA GLY A 19 13.04 26.31 -0.86
C GLY A 19 14.20 25.37 -0.61
N CYS A 20 15.37 25.72 -1.14
CA CYS A 20 16.61 24.97 -0.98
C CYS A 20 17.02 24.84 0.50
N ASN A 21 17.04 25.96 1.24
CA ASN A 21 17.41 25.99 2.65
C ASN A 21 16.47 25.16 3.53
N ARG A 22 15.16 25.13 3.20
CA ARG A 22 14.18 24.29 3.91
C ARG A 22 14.48 22.80 3.72
N VAL A 23 14.81 22.40 2.50
CA VAL A 23 15.18 21.02 2.17
C VAL A 23 16.45 20.63 2.90
N ASP A 24 17.50 21.44 2.81
CA ASP A 24 18.82 21.11 3.37
C ASP A 24 18.75 21.02 4.91
N LYS A 25 18.10 21.98 5.57
CA LYS A 25 17.83 21.92 7.02
C LYS A 25 17.04 20.68 7.44
N PHE A 26 16.05 20.28 6.64
CA PHE A 26 15.28 19.06 6.89
C PHE A 26 16.15 17.80 6.74
N LEU A 27 17.00 17.73 5.71
CA LEU A 27 17.88 16.59 5.48
C LEU A 27 18.93 16.43 6.59
N GLU A 28 19.52 17.53 7.06
CA GLU A 28 20.48 17.54 8.17
C GLU A 28 19.91 16.92 9.44
N SER A 29 18.69 17.32 9.84
CA SER A 29 17.99 16.71 10.98
C SER A 29 17.69 15.20 10.83
N HIS A 30 17.87 14.62 9.65
CA HIS A 30 17.60 13.22 9.34
C HIS A 30 18.86 12.45 8.87
N ASN A 31 20.06 12.96 9.12
CA ASN A 31 21.34 12.37 8.71
C ASN A 31 21.39 12.07 7.20
N CYS A 32 20.86 13.01 6.41
CA CYS A 32 20.84 12.96 4.96
C CYS A 32 21.44 14.24 4.39
N LYS A 33 21.95 14.16 3.15
CA LYS A 33 22.52 15.28 2.41
C LYS A 33 21.96 15.32 1.01
N ARG A 34 21.68 16.52 0.51
CA ARG A 34 21.32 16.72 -0.90
C ARG A 34 22.60 16.66 -1.75
N ILE A 35 22.58 15.85 -2.80
CA ILE A 35 23.64 15.80 -3.82
C ILE A 35 23.12 16.39 -5.14
N GLY A 36 21.80 16.36 -5.38
CA GLY A 36 21.20 16.87 -6.60
C GLY A 36 20.86 18.36 -6.56
N GLU A 37 20.77 18.96 -7.74
CA GLU A 37 20.25 20.32 -7.92
C GLU A 37 18.79 20.42 -7.46
N TYR A 38 18.45 21.50 -6.74
CA TYR A 38 17.06 21.83 -6.40
C TYR A 38 16.48 22.72 -7.50
N LYS A 39 15.40 22.26 -8.14
CA LYS A 39 14.68 23.03 -9.17
C LYS A 39 13.42 23.66 -8.59
N ASP A 40 12.50 22.84 -8.08
CA ASP A 40 11.28 23.27 -7.40
C ASP A 40 10.75 22.17 -6.46
N MET A 41 9.53 22.37 -5.94
CA MET A 41 8.88 21.42 -5.00
C MET A 41 8.45 20.09 -5.63
N LYS A 42 8.24 20.03 -6.95
CA LYS A 42 7.68 18.87 -7.67
C LYS A 42 8.76 18.04 -8.38
N HIS A 43 9.94 18.60 -8.62
CA HIS A 43 11.04 17.89 -9.26
C HIS A 43 11.85 17.05 -8.25
N PRO A 44 12.13 15.77 -8.54
CA PRO A 44 12.93 14.94 -7.67
C PRO A 44 14.37 15.46 -7.52
N ILE A 45 14.86 15.43 -6.29
CA ILE A 45 16.25 15.71 -5.94
C ILE A 45 16.96 14.43 -5.51
N LYS A 46 18.27 14.35 -5.78
CA LYS A 46 19.13 13.24 -5.34
C LYS A 46 19.60 13.49 -3.91
N ILE A 47 19.31 12.53 -3.03
CA ILE A 47 19.61 12.57 -1.60
C ILE A 47 20.51 11.39 -1.24
N PHE A 48 21.45 11.62 -0.35
CA PHE A 48 22.33 10.60 0.23
C PHE A 48 22.05 10.45 1.72
N SER A 49 21.87 9.21 2.17
CA SER A 49 21.75 8.91 3.59
C SER A 49 23.11 8.54 4.15
N GLU A 50 23.60 9.28 5.14
CA GLU A 50 24.87 8.98 5.79
C GLU A 50 24.80 7.68 6.61
N LYS A 51 23.60 7.34 7.09
CA LYS A 51 23.34 6.15 7.90
C LYS A 51 23.51 4.84 7.13
N CYS A 52 22.93 4.72 5.93
CA CYS A 52 23.02 3.50 5.11
C CYS A 52 23.84 3.65 3.82
N LYS A 53 24.50 4.80 3.61
CA LYS A 53 25.34 5.11 2.44
C LYS A 53 24.66 4.94 1.07
N HIS A 54 23.33 4.94 1.05
CA HIS A 54 22.55 4.82 -0.18
C HIS A 54 22.12 6.18 -0.69
N THR A 55 22.03 6.27 -2.03
CA THR A 55 21.42 7.42 -2.71
C THR A 55 20.00 7.07 -3.15
N PHE A 56 19.09 8.03 -3.06
CA PHE A 56 17.71 7.88 -3.49
C PHE A 56 17.13 9.20 -3.99
N LEU A 57 16.03 9.12 -4.73
CA LEU A 57 15.33 10.27 -5.30
C LEU A 57 14.04 10.54 -4.53
N ARG A 58 13.80 11.80 -4.19
CA ARG A 58 12.51 12.28 -3.65
C ARG A 58 12.23 13.70 -4.10
N THR A 59 10.95 14.03 -4.27
CA THR A 59 10.52 15.41 -4.47
C THR A 59 10.55 16.17 -3.13
N PRO A 60 10.90 17.46 -3.12
CA PRO A 60 10.87 18.27 -1.91
C PRO A 60 9.49 18.33 -1.23
N ASP A 61 8.39 18.30 -2.00
CA ASP A 61 7.04 18.21 -1.45
C ASP A 61 6.83 16.96 -0.59
N ILE A 62 7.19 15.78 -1.12
CA ILE A 62 7.12 14.52 -0.36
C ILE A 62 8.05 14.56 0.84
N LEU A 63 9.26 15.10 0.66
CA LEU A 63 10.28 15.18 1.69
C LEU A 63 9.79 15.99 2.90
N LEU A 64 9.26 17.19 2.66
CA LEU A 64 8.91 18.16 3.71
C LEU A 64 7.53 17.92 4.31
N ASN A 65 6.56 17.45 3.52
CA ASN A 65 5.15 17.40 3.95
C ASN A 65 4.70 15.99 4.39
N GLN A 66 5.43 14.92 4.03
CA GLN A 66 5.03 13.55 4.42
C GLN A 66 5.84 13.02 5.61
N LYS A 67 5.15 12.34 6.55
CA LYS A 67 5.76 11.70 7.75
C LYS A 67 6.90 10.70 7.43
N ALA A 68 6.97 10.20 6.19
CA ALA A 68 8.00 9.26 5.74
C ALA A 68 9.02 9.88 4.77
N GLY A 69 8.97 11.19 4.54
CA GLY A 69 9.65 11.88 3.44
C GLY A 69 11.17 11.68 3.40
N ALA A 70 11.87 11.86 4.53
CA ALA A 70 13.33 11.71 4.62
C ALA A 70 13.83 10.27 4.80
N LYS A 71 12.94 9.30 4.99
CA LYS A 71 13.39 7.92 5.26
C LYS A 71 13.93 7.33 3.97
N CYS A 72 15.22 6.99 3.96
CA CYS A 72 15.83 6.25 2.87
C CYS A 72 14.99 4.98 2.59
N PRO A 73 14.56 4.73 1.34
CA PRO A 73 13.71 3.60 0.99
C PRO A 73 14.26 2.24 1.42
N ILE A 74 15.58 2.12 1.49
CA ILE A 74 16.28 0.90 1.90
C ILE A 74 16.35 0.79 3.42
N CYS A 75 16.67 1.90 4.09
CA CYS A 75 16.67 1.97 5.55
C CYS A 75 15.26 1.84 6.15
N ARG A 76 14.19 2.18 5.40
CA ARG A 76 12.81 2.09 5.87
C ARG A 76 12.42 0.62 5.95
N LYS A 77 12.30 0.10 7.18
CA LYS A 77 11.67 -1.21 7.41
C LYS A 77 10.28 -1.21 6.78
N LYS A 78 10.00 -2.21 5.94
CA LYS A 78 8.64 -2.48 5.48
C LYS A 78 7.76 -2.70 6.72
N PRO A 79 6.49 -2.25 6.70
CA PRO A 79 5.58 -2.57 7.79
C PRO A 79 5.57 -4.10 7.98
N ALA A 80 5.59 -4.54 9.23
CA ALA A 80 5.52 -5.96 9.54
C ALA A 80 4.21 -6.53 8.95
N ARG A 81 4.32 -7.67 8.27
CA ARG A 81 3.16 -8.44 7.83
C ARG A 81 2.71 -9.34 8.98
N PHE A 82 1.41 -9.46 9.15
CA PHE A 82 0.84 -10.48 10.01
C PHE A 82 1.13 -11.87 9.43
N GLN A 83 1.33 -12.84 10.32
CA GLN A 83 1.31 -14.24 9.91
C GLN A 83 -0.07 -14.57 9.35
N ILE A 84 -0.11 -15.07 8.11
CA ILE A 84 -1.34 -15.54 7.48
C ILE A 84 -1.83 -16.77 8.26
N SER A 85 -3.09 -16.72 8.71
CA SER A 85 -3.70 -17.81 9.47
C SER A 85 -3.82 -19.07 8.62
N ASN A 86 -3.88 -20.25 9.25
CA ASN A 86 -4.08 -21.51 8.54
C ASN A 86 -5.38 -21.49 7.73
N PHE A 87 -6.45 -20.95 8.31
CA PHE A 87 -7.72 -20.73 7.62
C PHE A 87 -7.56 -19.95 6.30
N MET A 88 -6.88 -18.80 6.31
CA MET A 88 -6.68 -18.03 5.08
C MET A 88 -5.84 -18.81 4.05
N LYS A 89 -4.89 -19.65 4.48
CA LYS A 89 -4.15 -20.52 3.54
C LYS A 89 -5.04 -21.58 2.90
N GLU A 90 -5.99 -22.13 3.66
CA GLU A 90 -6.97 -23.10 3.17
C GLU A 90 -7.95 -22.43 2.19
N GLU A 91 -8.46 -21.25 2.53
CA GLU A 91 -9.31 -20.43 1.67
C GLU A 91 -8.62 -20.12 0.32
N ILE A 92 -7.36 -19.64 0.36
CA ILE A 92 -6.59 -19.34 -0.86
C ILE A 92 -6.45 -20.57 -1.76
N LYS A 93 -6.24 -21.75 -1.17
CA LYS A 93 -6.14 -23.01 -1.94
C LYS A 93 -7.49 -23.37 -2.55
N TRP A 94 -8.55 -23.33 -1.75
CA TRP A 94 -9.91 -23.65 -2.17
C TRP A 94 -10.40 -22.74 -3.30
N ARG A 95 -10.23 -21.42 -3.19
CA ARG A 95 -10.69 -20.49 -4.23
C ARG A 95 -9.94 -20.74 -5.54
N LYS A 96 -8.63 -21.01 -5.47
CA LYS A 96 -7.81 -21.28 -6.65
C LYS A 96 -8.16 -22.61 -7.30
N SER A 97 -8.43 -23.66 -6.53
CA SER A 97 -8.83 -24.96 -7.10
C SER A 97 -10.17 -24.88 -7.82
N LYS A 98 -11.06 -23.98 -7.39
CA LYS A 98 -12.36 -23.72 -8.02
C LYS A 98 -12.34 -22.60 -9.07
N GLY A 99 -11.20 -21.97 -9.31
CA GLY A 99 -11.07 -20.88 -10.30
C GLY A 99 -11.58 -19.49 -9.84
N PHE A 100 -11.92 -19.31 -8.57
CA PHE A 100 -12.36 -18.03 -8.02
C PHE A 100 -11.20 -17.01 -7.90
N THR A 101 -11.48 -15.79 -8.31
CA THR A 101 -10.61 -14.63 -8.13
C THR A 101 -10.80 -14.00 -6.74
N GLN A 102 -9.89 -13.09 -6.37
CA GLN A 102 -10.04 -12.30 -5.14
C GLN A 102 -11.29 -11.41 -5.18
N LYS A 103 -11.69 -10.96 -6.38
CA LYS A 103 -12.92 -10.19 -6.58
C LYS A 103 -14.14 -11.05 -6.26
N ASP A 104 -14.18 -12.29 -6.75
CA ASP A 104 -15.33 -13.15 -6.53
C ASP A 104 -15.52 -13.48 -5.05
N VAL A 105 -14.42 -13.78 -4.33
CA VAL A 105 -14.46 -13.96 -2.87
C VAL A 105 -14.89 -12.69 -2.15
N GLY A 106 -14.42 -11.53 -2.62
CA GLY A 106 -14.87 -10.24 -2.13
C GLY A 106 -16.37 -10.04 -2.31
N ASP A 107 -16.90 -10.34 -3.49
CA ASP A 107 -18.32 -10.22 -3.83
C ASP A 107 -19.18 -11.13 -2.92
N LEU A 108 -18.71 -12.35 -2.62
CA LEU A 108 -19.39 -13.29 -1.69
C LEU A 108 -19.56 -12.70 -0.29
N ILE A 109 -18.51 -12.07 0.27
CA ILE A 109 -18.54 -11.50 1.63
C ILE A 109 -18.82 -10.00 1.65
N HIS A 110 -19.30 -9.45 0.53
CA HIS A 110 -19.63 -8.04 0.37
C HIS A 110 -18.47 -7.09 0.71
N CYS A 111 -17.26 -7.39 0.23
CA CYS A 111 -16.09 -6.53 0.35
C CYS A 111 -15.30 -6.37 -0.96
N CYS A 112 -14.41 -5.38 -1.02
CA CYS A 112 -13.55 -5.20 -2.17
C CYS A 112 -12.46 -6.28 -2.28
N ASP A 113 -12.06 -6.58 -3.50
CA ASP A 113 -10.95 -7.46 -3.87
C ASP A 113 -9.63 -7.08 -3.16
N HIS A 114 -9.38 -5.78 -3.00
CA HIS A 114 -8.21 -5.25 -2.30
C HIS A 114 -8.17 -5.69 -0.84
N LEU A 115 -9.33 -5.84 -0.18
CA LEU A 115 -9.39 -6.30 1.20
C LEU A 115 -9.05 -7.80 1.31
N ILE A 116 -9.51 -8.61 0.35
CA ILE A 116 -9.11 -10.02 0.25
C ILE A 116 -7.59 -10.12 0.04
N SER A 117 -7.05 -9.35 -0.90
CA SER A 117 -5.60 -9.29 -1.14
C SER A 117 -4.81 -8.88 0.10
N ASP A 118 -5.31 -7.90 0.87
CA ASP A 118 -4.69 -7.51 2.14
C ASP A 118 -4.66 -8.67 3.15
N PHE A 119 -5.70 -9.50 3.22
CA PHE A 119 -5.74 -10.68 4.08
C PHE A 119 -4.75 -11.75 3.62
N GLU A 120 -4.76 -12.07 2.34
CA GLU A 120 -3.89 -13.11 1.75
C GLU A 120 -2.40 -12.78 1.85
N ASN A 121 -2.05 -11.49 1.81
CA ASN A 121 -0.67 -11.02 1.93
C ASN A 121 -0.25 -10.70 3.37
N GLY A 122 -1.15 -10.87 4.34
CA GLY A 122 -0.90 -10.54 5.75
C GLY A 122 -0.74 -9.04 6.01
N HIS A 123 -1.28 -8.18 5.15
CA HIS A 123 -1.38 -6.74 5.42
C HIS A 123 -2.46 -6.44 6.47
N LYS A 124 -3.52 -7.25 6.52
CA LYS A 124 -4.59 -7.17 7.52
C LYS A 124 -5.00 -8.56 8.01
N ARG A 125 -5.71 -8.59 9.15
CA ARG A 125 -6.39 -9.79 9.65
C ARG A 125 -7.89 -9.66 9.37
N PRO A 126 -8.54 -10.71 8.83
CA PRO A 126 -10.00 -10.72 8.78
C PRO A 126 -10.59 -10.73 10.20
N SER A 127 -11.74 -10.08 10.35
CA SER A 127 -12.53 -10.15 11.57
C SER A 127 -13.15 -11.54 11.77
N LYS A 128 -13.59 -11.86 12.99
CA LYS A 128 -14.30 -13.12 13.27
C LYS A 128 -15.55 -13.30 12.38
N LYS A 129 -16.27 -12.20 12.12
CA LYS A 129 -17.45 -12.19 11.26
C LYS A 129 -17.09 -12.55 9.81
N GLN A 130 -16.06 -11.91 9.26
CA GLN A 130 -15.57 -12.21 7.90
C GLN A 130 -15.09 -13.65 7.77
N ILE A 131 -14.40 -14.18 8.79
CA ILE A 131 -13.99 -15.59 8.80
C ILE A 131 -15.22 -16.52 8.74
N ALA A 132 -16.26 -16.23 9.52
CA ALA A 132 -17.48 -17.04 9.51
C ALA A 132 -18.22 -16.96 8.17
N GLU A 133 -18.33 -15.77 7.58
CA GLU A 133 -18.94 -15.58 6.26
C GLU A 133 -18.21 -16.38 5.17
N ILE A 134 -16.88 -16.23 5.10
CA ILE A 134 -16.05 -16.99 4.14
C ILE A 134 -16.27 -18.50 4.34
N LYS A 135 -16.24 -19.00 5.59
CA LYS A 135 -16.45 -20.42 5.89
C LYS A 135 -17.80 -20.92 5.38
N ASN A 136 -18.88 -20.19 5.68
CA ASN A 136 -20.22 -20.57 5.27
C ASN A 136 -20.32 -20.69 3.74
N TYR A 137 -19.68 -19.79 2.99
CA TYR A 137 -19.65 -19.88 1.53
C TYR A 137 -18.79 -21.03 1.01
N MET A 138 -17.63 -21.26 1.62
CA MET A 138 -16.79 -22.42 1.29
C MET A 138 -17.55 -23.73 1.46
N GLU A 139 -18.29 -23.88 2.56
CA GLU A 139 -19.10 -25.08 2.85
C GLU A 139 -20.26 -25.21 1.86
N ALA A 140 -21.06 -24.16 1.68
CA ALA A 140 -22.22 -24.18 0.79
C ALA A 140 -21.86 -24.51 -0.66
N LEU A 141 -20.75 -23.95 -1.15
CA LEU A 141 -20.29 -24.17 -2.52
C LEU A 141 -19.52 -25.49 -2.67
N THR A 142 -19.14 -26.17 -1.58
CA THR A 142 -18.51 -27.49 -1.64
C THR A 142 -19.56 -28.60 -1.69
N ILE A 143 -20.67 -28.46 -0.97
CA ILE A 143 -21.80 -29.40 -0.99
C ILE A 143 -22.41 -29.50 -2.40
N GLY A 144 -22.52 -28.38 -3.12
CA GLY A 144 -23.07 -28.36 -4.47
C GLY A 144 -22.25 -29.15 -5.51
N ASP A 145 -20.95 -29.40 -5.27
CA ASP A 145 -20.14 -30.23 -6.19
C ASP A 145 -20.37 -31.73 -5.93
N ASP A 146 -20.60 -32.13 -4.67
CA ASP A 146 -20.84 -33.54 -4.31
C ASP A 146 -22.22 -34.03 -4.79
N ASP A 147 -23.23 -33.16 -4.80
CA ASP A 147 -24.57 -33.48 -5.32
C ASP A 147 -24.55 -33.61 -6.86
N VAL A 148 -23.81 -32.75 -7.58
CA VAL A 148 -23.62 -32.87 -9.04
C VAL A 148 -22.84 -34.13 -9.41
N ILE A 149 -21.86 -34.55 -8.59
CA ILE A 149 -21.14 -35.81 -8.80
C ILE A 149 -22.05 -37.02 -8.58
N ARG A 150 -22.95 -36.98 -7.58
CA ARG A 150 -23.92 -38.07 -7.35
C ARG A 150 -24.91 -38.21 -8.50
N GLU A 151 -25.52 -37.11 -8.95
CA GLU A 151 -26.46 -37.14 -10.08
C GLU A 151 -25.77 -37.64 -11.37
N ALA A 152 -24.52 -37.23 -11.63
CA ALA A 152 -23.76 -37.71 -12.80
C ALA A 152 -23.33 -39.18 -12.73
N VAL A 153 -23.36 -39.81 -11.54
CA VAL A 153 -23.06 -41.23 -11.33
C VAL A 153 -24.34 -42.07 -11.44
N ASP A 154 -25.48 -41.54 -10.99
CA ASP A 154 -26.77 -42.23 -11.05
C ASP A 154 -27.37 -42.24 -12.48
N ASP A 155 -27.06 -41.25 -13.33
CA ASP A 155 -27.44 -41.21 -14.77
C ASP A 155 -26.68 -42.22 -15.65
N LYS A 156 -25.77 -43.01 -15.08
CA LYS A 156 -25.01 -44.08 -15.77
C LYS A 156 -25.44 -45.50 -15.39
N GLN A 157 -26.55 -45.68 -14.67
CA GLN A 157 -27.13 -46.99 -14.34
C GLN A 157 -28.32 -47.37 -15.21
#